data_AF-A0A3M1F7C8-F1
#
_entry.id   AF-A0A3M1F7C8-F1
#
_cell.length_a   1.000
_cell.length_b   1.000
_cell.length_c   1.000
_cell.angle_alpha   90.00
_cell.angle_beta   90.00
_cell.angle_gamma   90.00
#
_symmetry.space_group_name_H-M   'P 1'
#
loop_
_entity.id
_entity.type
_entity.pdbx_description
1 polymer ?
#
loop_
_entity_poly.entity_id
_entity_poly.type
_entity_poly.pdbx_seq_one_letter_code
_entity_poly.pdbx_strand_id
1 'polypeptide(L)' 'MSGTLFEEVFYRTISPLHIGRGVDVGVVDLPVIREGITGYPYLPASGIRGSVRDR' A
#
# COMPACT_ATOMS: atom_id res chain seq x y z
N MET A 1 -2.16 -29.48 14.15
CA MET A 1 -2.36 -28.05 14.47
C MET A 1 -1.47 -27.24 13.54
N SER A 2 -2.02 -26.70 12.45
CA SER A 2 -1.25 -25.83 11.54
C SER A 2 -1.28 -24.43 12.13
N GLY A 3 -0.21 -24.03 12.82
CA GLY A 3 -0.09 -22.68 13.37
C GLY A 3 0.19 -21.66 12.27
N THR A 4 -0.38 -20.46 12.40
CA THR A 4 -0.04 -19.32 11.55
C THR A 4 1.36 -18.83 11.93
N LEU A 5 2.28 -18.78 10.98
CA LEU A 5 3.58 -18.15 11.15
C LEU A 5 3.46 -16.66 10.76
N PHE A 6 4.08 -15.79 11.56
CA PHE A 6 4.15 -14.35 11.30
C PHE A 6 5.60 -13.95 11.11
N GLU A 7 5.84 -13.15 10.07
CA GLU A 7 7.15 -12.55 9.79
C GLU A 7 6.98 -11.04 9.60
N GLU A 8 7.90 -10.27 10.18
CA GLU A 8 7.94 -8.82 9.99
C GLU A 8 8.82 -8.46 8.80
N VAL A 9 8.34 -7.54 7.97
CA VAL A 9 9.03 -7.09 6.75
C VAL A 9 9.03 -5.57 6.69
N PHE A 10 10.19 -4.99 6.40
CA PHE A 10 10.35 -3.56 6.18
C PHE A 10 10.48 -3.26 4.68
N TYR A 11 9.67 -2.33 4.18
CA TYR A 11 9.72 -1.88 2.80
C TYR A 11 10.43 -0.52 2.72
N ARG A 12 11.50 -0.45 1.93
CA ARG A 12 12.17 0.80 1.56
C ARG A 12 11.94 1.06 0.07
N THR A 13 11.39 2.22 -0.24
CA THR A 13 11.31 2.70 -1.62
C THR A 13 12.70 3.15 -2.10
N ILE A 14 13.15 2.59 -3.22
CA ILE A 14 14.41 3.00 -3.89
C ILE A 14 14.18 3.99 -5.03
N SER A 15 12.92 4.17 -5.42
CA SER A 15 12.43 5.14 -6.39
C SER A 15 11.13 5.76 -5.85
N PRO A 16 10.63 6.86 -6.44
CA PRO A 16 9.27 7.33 -6.16
C PRO A 16 8.25 6.20 -6.33
N LEU A 17 7.29 6.09 -5.41
CA LEU A 17 6.28 5.05 -5.39
C LEU A 17 4.88 5.65 -5.47
N HIS A 18 4.10 5.22 -6.46
CA HIS A 18 2.70 5.59 -6.59
C HIS A 18 1.81 4.42 -6.16
N ILE A 19 1.18 4.53 -4.99
CA ILE A 19 0.12 3.62 -4.55
C ILE A 19 -1.21 4.34 -4.76
N GLY A 20 -1.84 4.11 -5.90
CA GLY A 20 -3.05 4.84 -6.28
C GLY A 20 -4.30 4.42 -5.49
N ARG A 21 -5.20 5.39 -5.26
CA ARG A 21 -6.57 5.16 -4.75
C ARG A 21 -7.62 5.23 -5.87
N GLY A 22 -7.21 5.36 -7.13
CA GLY A 22 -8.08 5.74 -8.25
C GLY A 22 -8.14 7.26 -8.42
N VAL A 23 -9.07 7.72 -9.27
CA VAL A 23 -9.29 9.16 -9.51
C VAL A 23 -10.05 9.78 -8.33
N ASP A 24 -9.60 10.94 -7.88
CA ASP A 24 -10.27 11.72 -6.82
C ASP A 24 -10.84 13.04 -7.38
N VAL A 25 -11.84 13.59 -6.70
CA VAL A 25 -12.46 14.90 -7.00
C VAL A 25 -11.67 16.06 -6.39
N GLY A 26 -10.55 15.76 -5.73
CA GLY A 26 -9.65 16.74 -5.13
C GLY A 26 -8.76 17.47 -6.14
N VAL A 27 -7.79 18.23 -5.62
CA VAL A 27 -6.86 19.03 -6.45
C VAL A 27 -5.88 18.15 -7.25
N VAL A 28 -5.68 16.90 -6.84
CA VAL A 28 -4.78 15.94 -7.49
C VAL A 28 -5.62 14.83 -8.11
N ASP A 29 -5.51 14.64 -9.42
CA ASP A 29 -6.30 13.64 -10.15
C ASP A 29 -6.04 12.22 -9.64
N LEU A 30 -4.77 11.86 -9.47
CA LEU A 30 -4.32 10.54 -9.01
C LEU A 30 -3.53 10.66 -7.71
N PRO A 31 -4.21 10.81 -6.55
CA PRO A 31 -3.53 10.91 -5.28
C PRO A 31 -2.99 9.56 -4.83
N VAL A 32 -1.93 9.61 -4.01
CA VAL A 32 -1.47 8.44 -3.25
C VAL A 32 -2.48 8.08 -2.17
N ILE A 33 -2.63 6.79 -1.89
CA ILE A 33 -3.52 6.31 -0.84
C ILE A 33 -3.04 6.80 0.54
N ARG A 34 -4.01 7.14 1.39
CA ARG A 34 -3.79 7.64 2.74
C ARG A 34 -4.79 7.02 3.70
N GLU A 35 -4.38 6.82 4.95
CA GLU A 35 -5.28 6.39 6.01
C GLU A 35 -6.30 7.51 6.33
N GLY A 36 -7.57 7.16 6.49
CA GLY A 36 -8.64 8.14 6.68
C GLY A 36 -8.56 8.93 8.00
N ILE A 37 -7.94 8.36 9.03
CA ILE A 37 -7.85 8.98 10.36
C ILE A 37 -6.61 9.88 10.47
N THR A 38 -5.43 9.34 10.17
CA THR A 38 -4.17 10.08 10.33
C THR A 38 -3.76 10.88 9.09
N GLY A 39 -4.27 10.52 7.91
CA GLY A 39 -3.82 11.08 6.64
C GLY A 39 -2.44 10.59 6.19
N TYR A 40 -1.79 9.67 6.92
CA TYR A 40 -0.48 9.15 6.52
C TYR A 40 -0.58 8.26 5.28
N PRO A 41 0.41 8.32 4.37
CA PRO A 41 0.50 7.37 3.28
C PRO A 41 0.84 5.98 3.83
N TYR A 42 0.23 4.94 3.26
CA TYR A 42 0.48 3.56 3.66
C TYR A 42 0.43 2.61 2.47
N LEU A 43 0.96 1.40 2.65
CA LEU A 43 0.86 0.29 1.69
C LEU A 43 -0.30 -0.63 2.08
N PRO A 44 -1.38 -0.72 1.28
CA PRO A 44 -2.47 -1.65 1.54
C PRO A 44 -1.99 -3.10 1.44
N ALA A 45 -2.39 -3.95 2.40
CA ALA A 45 -2.04 -5.36 2.41
C ALA A 45 -2.51 -6.10 1.13
N SER A 46 -3.65 -5.69 0.54
CA SER A 46 -4.14 -6.23 -0.73
C SER A 46 -3.21 -5.89 -1.90
N GLY A 47 -2.69 -4.66 -1.95
CA GLY A 47 -1.71 -4.22 -2.95
C GLY A 47 -0.39 -4.96 -2.84
N ILE A 48 0.14 -5.10 -1.61
CA ILE A 48 1.34 -5.90 -1.34
C ILE A 48 1.12 -7.36 -1.77
N ARG A 49 0.03 -7.99 -1.30
CA ARG A 49 -0.29 -9.38 -1.63
C ARG A 49 -0.43 -9.60 -3.13
N GLY A 50 -1.07 -8.68 -3.85
CA GLY A 50 -1.18 -8.73 -5.30
C GLY A 50 0.20 -8.66 -5.97
N SER A 51 1.04 -7.70 -5.58
CA SER A 51 2.38 -7.52 -6.16
C SER A 51 3.36 -8.66 -5.90
N VAL A 52 3.19 -9.38 -4.79
CA VAL A 52 4.00 -10.57 -4.47
C VAL A 52 3.46 -11.80 -5.19
N ARG A 53 2.14 -11.92 -5.37
CA ARG A 53 1.51 -13.02 -6.10
C ARG A 53 1.84 -12.99 -7.60
N ASP A 54 1.92 -11.79 -8.18
CA ASP A 54 2.19 -11.59 -9.61
C ASP A 54 3.67 -11.77 -9.99
N ARG A 55 4.53 -12.10 -9.02
CA ARG A 55 5.90 -12.54 -9.24
C ARG A 55 5.98 -14.06 -9.18
#